data_AF-A0A2V8RZK5-F1
#
_entry.id   AF-A0A2V8RZK5-F1
#
_cell.length_a   1.000
_cell.length_b   1.000
_cell.length_c   1.000
_cell.angle_alpha   90.00
_cell.angle_beta   90.00
_cell.angle_gamma   90.00
#
_symmetry.space_group_name_H-M   'P 1'
#
loop_
_entity.id
_entity.type
_entity.pdbx_description
1 polymer ?
#
loop_
_entity_poly.entity_id
_entity_poly.type
_entity_poly.pdbx_seq_one_letter_code
_entity_poly.pdbx_strand_id
1 'polypeptide(L)'
;MLSLLLQALPTNAAPVAASNANGAGSPLTAYWPVMIFFVFAIIFPVLPIVLGRLLRPNIYQKEKMRPYECGIDPETEAHDRFTVRYYIVAMLFLIFDVETIFLLPWAIIFMGDDFTFTKFALLEMFVFLGILVLGYYYAWRKGALEWA
;
A
#
# COMPACT_ATOMS: atom_id res chain seq x y z
N MET A 1 -4.13 -47.39 47.56
CA MET A 1 -4.63 -46.01 47.39
C MET A 1 -3.63 -45.04 46.77
N LEU A 2 -2.31 -45.29 46.78
CA LEU A 2 -1.32 -44.45 46.07
C LEU A 2 -1.09 -44.89 44.60
N SER A 3 -1.61 -46.05 44.19
CA SER A 3 -1.54 -46.56 42.81
C SER A 3 -2.68 -46.08 41.90
N LEU A 4 -3.75 -45.51 42.46
CA LEU A 4 -4.94 -45.04 41.73
C LEU A 4 -4.84 -43.56 41.28
N LEU A 5 -3.88 -42.79 41.82
CA LEU A 5 -3.64 -41.39 41.42
C LEU A 5 -2.68 -41.25 40.23
N LEU A 6 -1.99 -42.32 39.82
CA LEU A 6 -1.03 -42.30 38.70
C LEU A 6 -1.68 -42.66 37.35
N GLN A 7 -2.96 -43.06 37.33
CA GLN A 7 -3.73 -43.38 36.12
C GLN A 7 -4.58 -42.20 35.59
N ALA A 8 -4.53 -41.04 36.26
CA ALA A 8 -5.28 -39.84 35.88
C ALA A 8 -4.46 -38.83 35.05
N LEU A 9 -3.20 -39.14 34.68
CA LEU A 9 -2.52 -38.37 33.65
C LEU A 9 -3.07 -38.79 32.28
N PRO A 10 -3.49 -37.85 31.43
CA PRO A 10 -3.87 -38.17 30.05
C PRO A 10 -2.65 -38.75 29.32
N THR A 11 -2.64 -40.06 29.09
CA THR A 11 -1.64 -40.79 28.29
C THR A 11 -1.73 -40.50 26.78
N ASN A 12 -2.36 -39.39 26.39
CA ASN A 12 -2.52 -38.94 25.01
C ASN A 12 -1.93 -37.54 24.77
N ALA A 13 -0.95 -37.12 25.57
CA ALA A 13 -0.03 -36.05 25.16
C ALA A 13 1.17 -36.68 24.42
N ALA A 14 0.90 -37.45 23.37
CA ALA A 14 1.88 -37.59 22.30
C ALA A 14 2.10 -36.19 21.70
N PRO A 15 3.34 -35.84 21.29
CA PRO A 15 3.61 -34.52 20.77
C PRO A 15 2.87 -34.35 19.43
N VAL A 16 1.69 -33.71 19.47
CA VAL A 16 1.05 -33.07 18.29
C VAL A 16 1.84 -31.79 17.94
N ALA A 17 3.16 -31.91 17.90
CA ALA A 17 4.14 -30.86 17.62
C ALA A 17 5.31 -31.41 16.79
N ALA A 18 5.11 -32.54 16.08
CA ALA A 18 6.10 -33.10 15.18
C ALA A 18 5.52 -33.69 13.87
N SER A 19 4.29 -33.35 13.48
CA SER A 19 3.67 -33.90 12.25
C SER A 19 3.31 -32.89 11.16
N ASN A 20 3.91 -31.69 11.13
CA ASN A 20 3.82 -30.78 9.97
C ASN A 20 5.01 -29.81 9.83
N ALA A 21 6.21 -30.18 10.26
CA ALA A 21 7.42 -29.40 9.93
C ALA A 21 7.80 -29.50 8.45
N ASN A 22 7.15 -30.39 7.68
CA ASN A 22 7.36 -30.60 6.25
C ASN A 22 6.31 -29.89 5.36
N GLY A 23 5.35 -29.17 5.95
CA GLY A 23 4.29 -28.44 5.24
C GLY A 23 4.44 -26.91 5.23
N ALA A 24 5.29 -26.38 6.11
CA ALA A 24 5.75 -24.99 6.02
C ALA A 24 6.91 -24.97 5.03
N GLY A 25 6.60 -24.82 3.74
CA GLY A 25 7.64 -24.44 2.78
C GLY A 25 8.38 -23.21 3.32
N SER A 26 9.67 -23.06 2.98
CA SER A 26 10.48 -21.90 3.41
C SER A 26 9.69 -20.59 3.22
N PRO A 27 9.89 -19.54 4.03
CA PRO A 27 9.14 -18.28 3.88
C PRO A 27 9.17 -17.73 2.44
N LEU A 28 10.22 -18.07 1.68
CA LEU A 28 10.36 -17.79 0.25
C LEU A 28 9.27 -18.46 -0.62
N THR A 29 8.85 -19.69 -0.30
CA THR A 29 7.76 -20.39 -1.00
C THR A 29 6.39 -19.74 -0.79
N ALA A 30 6.19 -19.01 0.32
CA ALA A 30 4.96 -18.26 0.55
C ALA A 30 4.78 -17.04 -0.38
N TYR A 31 5.87 -16.56 -0.99
CA TYR A 31 5.81 -15.47 -1.98
C TYR A 31 5.46 -15.95 -3.40
N TRP A 32 5.48 -17.26 -3.65
CA TRP A 32 5.20 -17.82 -4.97
C TRP A 32 3.81 -17.44 -5.54
N PRO A 33 2.71 -17.51 -4.77
CA PRO A 33 1.40 -17.05 -5.24
C PRO A 33 1.37 -15.55 -5.58
N VAL A 34 2.10 -14.73 -4.83
CA VAL A 34 2.20 -13.27 -5.06
C VAL A 34 2.88 -13.00 -6.40
N MET A 35 3.96 -13.72 -6.72
CA MET A 35 4.65 -13.58 -8.00
C MET A 35 3.76 -13.98 -9.19
N ILE A 36 3.01 -15.08 -9.06
CA ILE A 36 2.05 -15.50 -10.10
C ILE A 36 0.98 -14.42 -10.29
N PHE A 37 0.39 -13.95 -9.20
CA PHE A 37 -0.64 -12.91 -9.26
C PHE A 37 -0.11 -11.62 -9.91
N PHE A 38 1.12 -11.22 -9.61
CA PHE A 38 1.77 -10.07 -10.21
C PHE A 38 1.92 -10.22 -11.74
N VAL A 39 2.31 -11.40 -12.22
CA VAL A 39 2.39 -11.68 -13.67
C VAL A 39 1.01 -11.58 -14.31
N PHE A 40 -0.03 -12.15 -13.70
CA PHE A 40 -1.40 -12.02 -14.20
C PHE A 40 -1.88 -10.56 -14.19
N ALA A 41 -1.54 -9.78 -13.17
CA ALA A 41 -1.89 -8.37 -13.07
C ALA A 41 -1.27 -7.51 -14.19
N ILE A 42 -0.12 -7.92 -14.75
CA ILE A 42 0.50 -7.28 -15.92
C ILE A 42 -0.11 -7.79 -17.23
N ILE A 43 -0.28 -9.12 -17.36
CA ILE A 43 -0.84 -9.71 -18.57
C ILE A 43 -2.27 -9.22 -18.83
N PHE A 44 -3.07 -9.09 -17.77
CA PHE A 44 -4.48 -8.71 -17.87
C PHE A 44 -4.74 -7.37 -18.59
N PRO A 45 -4.04 -6.25 -18.29
CA PRO A 45 -4.17 -5.01 -19.06
C PRO A 45 -3.40 -5.03 -20.39
N VAL A 46 -2.26 -5.73 -20.49
CA VAL A 46 -1.43 -5.73 -21.70
C VAL A 46 -2.07 -6.54 -22.83
N LEU A 47 -2.63 -7.70 -22.51
CA LEU A 47 -3.26 -8.61 -23.48
C LEU A 47 -4.37 -7.93 -24.33
N PRO A 48 -5.38 -7.24 -23.75
CA PRO A 48 -6.40 -6.56 -24.55
C PRO A 48 -5.84 -5.39 -25.35
N ILE A 49 -4.79 -4.68 -24.87
CA ILE A 49 -4.14 -3.62 -25.64
C ILE A 49 -3.44 -4.20 -26.89
N VAL A 50 -2.72 -5.32 -26.73
CA VAL A 50 -2.03 -5.99 -27.85
C VAL A 50 -3.02 -6.62 -28.83
N LEU A 51 -4.02 -7.32 -28.33
CA LEU A 51 -5.09 -7.88 -29.17
C LEU A 51 -5.87 -6.77 -29.88
N GLY A 52 -6.19 -5.68 -29.18
CA GLY A 52 -6.83 -4.51 -29.78
C GLY A 52 -5.98 -3.89 -30.89
N ARG A 53 -4.65 -3.84 -30.74
CA ARG A 53 -3.74 -3.37 -31.79
C ARG A 53 -3.64 -4.33 -32.98
N LEU A 54 -3.70 -5.65 -32.75
CA LEU A 54 -3.59 -6.66 -33.81
C LEU A 54 -4.89 -6.83 -34.61
N LEU A 55 -6.05 -6.77 -33.94
CA LEU A 55 -7.36 -6.96 -34.55
C LEU A 55 -7.90 -5.69 -35.21
N ARG A 56 -7.45 -4.50 -34.77
CA ARG A 56 -7.93 -3.22 -35.31
C ARG A 56 -7.37 -2.95 -36.73
N PRO A 57 -8.21 -2.46 -37.66
CA PRO A 57 -7.73 -1.90 -38.92
C PRO A 57 -6.80 -0.70 -38.69
N ASN A 58 -5.55 -0.84 -39.13
CA ASN A 58 -4.55 0.22 -39.04
C ASN A 58 -4.59 1.13 -40.28
N ILE A 59 -5.49 2.12 -40.27
CA ILE A 59 -5.62 3.10 -41.36
C ILE A 59 -5.05 4.43 -40.87
N TYR A 60 -3.91 4.83 -41.45
CA TYR A 60 -3.32 6.13 -41.20
C TYR A 60 -4.16 7.23 -41.87
N GLN A 61 -4.56 8.25 -41.10
CA GLN A 61 -5.21 9.45 -41.60
C GLN A 61 -4.65 10.65 -40.85
N LYS A 62 -4.16 11.66 -41.57
CA LYS A 62 -3.56 12.87 -41.00
C LYS A 62 -4.50 13.55 -39.98
N GLU A 63 -5.77 13.69 -40.32
CA GLU A 63 -6.78 14.29 -39.44
C GLU A 63 -7.13 13.45 -38.20
N LYS A 64 -6.84 12.14 -38.17
CA LYS A 64 -7.01 11.32 -36.96
C LYS A 64 -5.84 11.45 -35.99
N MET A 65 -4.70 11.92 -36.49
CA MET A 65 -3.43 11.98 -35.74
C MET A 65 -3.13 13.40 -35.24
N ARG A 66 -3.97 14.39 -35.57
CA ARG A 66 -3.84 15.76 -35.06
C ARG A 66 -4.35 15.85 -33.62
N PRO A 67 -3.71 16.67 -32.76
CA PRO A 67 -4.26 17.02 -31.45
C PRO A 67 -5.68 17.60 -31.58
N TYR A 68 -6.52 17.33 -30.58
CA TYR A 68 -7.89 17.83 -30.54
C TYR A 68 -7.90 19.28 -30.04
N GLU A 69 -8.24 20.22 -30.93
CA GLU A 69 -8.34 21.66 -30.65
C GLU A 69 -9.56 22.26 -31.38
N CYS A 70 -10.73 21.62 -31.26
CA CYS A 70 -12.01 22.06 -31.85
C CYS A 70 -11.99 22.34 -33.38
N GLY A 71 -11.07 21.74 -34.12
CA GLY A 71 -10.94 21.90 -35.58
C GLY A 71 -9.99 23.01 -36.03
N ILE A 72 -9.33 23.69 -35.10
CA ILE A 72 -8.28 24.68 -35.36
C ILE A 72 -6.91 24.01 -35.16
N ASP A 73 -5.86 24.57 -35.75
CA ASP A 73 -4.49 24.12 -35.47
C ASP A 73 -4.03 24.69 -34.12
N PRO A 74 -3.36 23.89 -33.27
CA PRO A 74 -2.91 24.36 -31.97
C PRO A 74 -1.84 25.43 -32.15
N GLU A 75 -2.14 26.66 -31.71
CA GLU A 75 -1.26 27.84 -31.81
C GLU A 75 -0.25 27.92 -30.66
N THR A 76 -0.51 27.21 -29.54
CA THR A 76 0.27 27.32 -28.30
C THR A 76 1.28 26.18 -28.16
N GLU A 77 2.49 26.49 -27.71
CA GLU A 77 3.48 25.49 -27.32
C GLU A 77 2.97 24.63 -26.16
N ALA A 78 3.16 23.30 -26.24
CA ALA A 78 2.69 22.33 -25.24
C ALA A 78 3.43 22.39 -23.88
N HIS A 79 4.25 23.41 -23.65
CA HIS A 79 5.11 23.57 -22.48
C HIS A 79 4.81 24.87 -21.73
N ASP A 80 3.58 24.99 -21.23
CA ASP A 80 3.24 26.09 -20.32
C ASP A 80 3.56 25.72 -18.86
N ARG A 81 3.75 26.74 -18.02
CA ARG A 81 4.01 26.57 -16.60
C ARG A 81 2.72 26.21 -15.89
N PHE A 82 2.61 24.95 -15.47
CA PHE A 82 1.54 24.54 -14.57
C PHE A 82 1.65 25.26 -13.23
N THR A 83 0.49 25.50 -12.60
CA THR A 83 0.43 26.19 -11.32
C THR A 83 1.21 25.42 -10.23
N VAL A 84 1.86 26.14 -9.30
CA VAL A 84 2.64 25.56 -8.20
C VAL A 84 1.76 24.75 -7.22
N ARG A 85 0.44 24.85 -7.32
CA ARG A 85 -0.53 24.21 -6.43
C ARG A 85 -0.38 22.68 -6.40
N TYR A 86 -0.10 22.05 -7.53
CA TYR A 86 0.14 20.61 -7.62
C TYR A 86 1.37 20.16 -6.81
N TYR A 87 2.42 20.99 -6.80
CA TYR A 87 3.63 20.72 -6.02
C TYR A 87 3.35 20.74 -4.52
N ILE A 88 2.55 21.69 -4.04
CA ILE A 88 2.22 21.81 -2.62
C ILE A 88 1.45 20.57 -2.14
N VAL A 89 0.48 20.10 -2.93
CA VAL A 89 -0.29 18.88 -2.60
C VAL A 89 0.60 17.64 -2.64
N ALA A 90 1.48 17.51 -3.64
CA ALA A 90 2.40 16.38 -3.75
C ALA A 90 3.39 16.35 -2.58
N MET A 91 3.91 17.50 -2.16
CA MET A 91 4.82 17.60 -1.02
C MET A 91 4.11 17.28 0.30
N LEU A 92 2.86 17.73 0.47
CA LEU A 92 2.04 17.37 1.64
C LEU A 92 1.76 15.86 1.69
N PHE A 93 1.43 15.25 0.55
CA PHE A 93 1.24 13.81 0.44
C PHE A 93 2.51 13.04 0.78
N LEU A 94 3.67 13.46 0.25
CA LEU A 94 4.96 12.81 0.53
C LEU A 94 5.30 12.85 2.01
N ILE A 95 5.11 14.01 2.67
CA ILE A 95 5.35 14.13 4.11
C ILE A 95 4.39 13.19 4.86
N PHE A 96 3.10 13.22 4.57
CA PHE A 96 2.14 12.34 5.24
C PHE A 96 2.44 10.85 5.02
N ASP A 97 2.82 10.46 3.81
CA ASP A 97 3.19 9.08 3.44
C ASP A 97 4.39 8.59 4.27
N VAL A 98 5.45 9.40 4.36
CA VAL A 98 6.61 9.11 5.21
C VAL A 98 6.19 8.97 6.68
N GLU A 99 5.27 9.79 7.17
CA GLU A 99 4.84 9.69 8.57
C GLU A 99 4.04 8.41 8.84
N THR A 100 3.29 7.90 7.86
CA THR A 100 2.62 6.59 8.00
C THR A 100 3.58 5.41 8.07
N ILE A 101 4.79 5.51 7.48
CA ILE A 101 5.81 4.45 7.63
C ILE A 101 6.24 4.29 9.09
N PHE A 102 6.20 5.37 9.89
CA PHE A 102 6.50 5.32 11.32
C PHE A 102 5.32 4.80 12.15
N LEU A 103 4.08 4.96 11.66
CA LEU A 103 2.90 4.39 12.31
C LEU A 103 2.88 2.85 12.25
N LEU A 104 3.46 2.24 11.20
CA LEU A 104 3.40 0.80 10.97
C LEU A 104 4.13 -0.03 12.06
N PRO A 105 5.42 0.21 12.39
CA PRO A 105 6.09 -0.51 13.47
C PRO A 105 5.40 -0.32 14.81
N TRP A 106 4.92 0.89 15.10
CA TRP A 106 4.18 1.17 16.33
C TRP A 106 2.91 0.31 16.42
N ALA A 107 2.12 0.23 15.34
CA ALA A 107 0.90 -0.55 15.31
C ALA A 107 1.15 -2.04 15.56
N ILE A 108 2.24 -2.58 15.00
CA ILE A 108 2.64 -3.98 15.20
C ILE A 108 3.03 -4.23 16.67
N ILE A 109 3.80 -3.32 17.28
CA ILE A 109 4.24 -3.46 18.68
C ILE A 109 3.06 -3.36 19.64
N PHE A 110 2.09 -2.47 19.37
CA PHE A 110 0.90 -2.30 20.20
C PHE A 110 0.01 -3.56 20.24
N MET A 111 0.09 -4.44 19.24
CA MET A 111 -0.63 -5.72 19.20
C MET A 111 0.02 -6.81 20.09
N GLY A 112 1.19 -6.58 20.67
CA GLY A 112 1.86 -7.52 21.57
C GLY A 112 1.29 -7.52 23.00
N ASP A 113 1.45 -8.65 23.71
CA ASP A 113 0.89 -8.87 25.06
C ASP A 113 1.62 -8.11 26.20
N ASP A 114 2.67 -7.34 25.88
CA ASP A 114 3.51 -6.64 26.85
C ASP A 114 2.93 -5.30 27.32
N PHE A 115 1.93 -5.40 28.20
CA PHE A 115 1.10 -4.28 28.71
C PHE A 115 1.87 -3.11 29.36
N THR A 116 3.11 -3.33 29.84
CA THR A 116 3.92 -2.29 30.49
C THR A 116 4.49 -1.27 29.49
N PHE A 117 4.86 -1.70 28.28
CA PHE A 117 5.37 -0.81 27.22
C PHE A 117 4.23 -0.14 26.44
N THR A 118 3.06 -0.77 26.41
CA THR A 118 1.86 -0.32 25.70
C THR A 118 1.39 1.08 26.11
N LYS A 119 1.46 1.43 27.40
CA LYS A 119 1.00 2.75 27.90
C LYS A 119 1.88 3.91 27.44
N PHE A 120 3.19 3.69 27.42
CA PHE A 120 4.15 4.69 26.96
C PHE A 120 4.08 4.86 25.44
N ALA A 121 4.05 3.74 24.70
CA ALA A 121 3.87 3.75 23.24
C ALA A 121 2.56 4.43 22.82
N LEU A 122 1.47 4.25 23.58
CA LEU A 122 0.20 4.92 23.30
C LEU A 122 0.32 6.45 23.42
N LEU A 123 1.01 6.94 24.45
CA LEU A 123 1.23 8.38 24.65
C LEU A 123 2.09 8.96 23.52
N GLU A 124 3.18 8.28 23.15
CA GLU A 124 4.05 8.70 22.04
C GLU A 124 3.26 8.82 20.73
N MET A 125 2.32 7.91 20.48
CA MET A 125 1.47 7.96 19.29
C MET A 125 0.55 9.18 19.29
N PHE A 126 -0.10 9.49 20.42
CA PHE A 126 -0.92 10.69 20.51
C PHE A 126 -0.12 11.98 20.30
N VAL A 127 1.12 12.03 20.82
CA VAL A 127 2.02 13.17 20.58
C VAL A 127 2.41 13.25 19.10
N PHE A 128 2.80 12.13 18.50
CA PHE A 128 3.16 12.05 17.09
C PHE A 128 2.01 12.48 16.16
N LEU A 129 0.81 11.91 16.36
CA LEU A 129 -0.39 12.30 15.62
C LEU A 129 -0.76 13.77 15.87
N GLY A 130 -0.59 14.26 17.09
CA GLY A 130 -0.81 15.67 17.44
C GLY A 130 0.06 16.63 16.64
N ILE A 131 1.34 16.28 16.45
CA ILE A 131 2.27 17.05 15.62
C ILE A 131 1.84 17.03 14.15
N LEU A 132 1.43 15.87 13.61
CA LEU A 132 0.94 15.74 12.23
C LEU A 132 -0.31 16.58 11.98
N VAL A 133 -1.30 16.47 12.87
CA VAL A 133 -2.55 17.24 12.77
C VAL A 133 -2.26 18.73 12.85
N LEU A 134 -1.32 19.15 13.70
CA LEU A 134 -0.92 20.55 13.81
C LEU A 134 -0.24 21.05 12.54
N GLY A 135 0.67 20.27 11.96
CA GLY A 135 1.33 20.60 10.69
C GLY A 135 0.33 20.68 9.52
N TYR A 136 -0.60 19.71 9.44
CA TYR A 136 -1.68 19.71 8.45
C TYR A 136 -2.61 20.92 8.64
N TYR A 137 -3.02 21.20 9.88
CA TYR A 137 -3.86 22.35 10.19
C TYR A 137 -3.17 23.67 9.81
N TYR A 138 -1.88 23.81 10.08
CA TYR A 138 -1.10 24.97 9.66
C TYR A 138 -1.08 25.14 8.14
N ALA A 139 -0.81 24.06 7.40
CA ALA A 139 -0.81 24.07 5.94
C ALA A 139 -2.19 24.48 5.39
N TRP A 140 -3.27 23.95 5.96
CA TRP A 140 -4.63 24.33 5.59
C TRP A 140 -4.92 25.82 5.86
N ARG A 141 -4.55 26.32 7.03
CA ARG A 141 -4.71 27.75 7.38
C ARG A 141 -3.88 28.68 6.48
N LYS A 142 -2.82 28.18 5.86
CA LYS A 142 -1.99 28.90 4.88
C LYS A 142 -2.51 28.83 3.44
N GLY A 143 -3.66 28.20 3.20
CA GLY A 143 -4.25 28.11 1.86
C GLY A 143 -3.54 27.10 0.95
N ALA A 144 -2.72 26.19 1.50
CA ALA A 144 -2.02 25.15 0.72
C ALA A 144 -2.99 24.23 -0.05
N LEU A 145 -4.25 24.18 0.38
CA LEU A 145 -5.32 23.33 -0.15
C LEU A 145 -6.39 24.13 -0.92
N GLU A 146 -6.19 25.43 -1.20
CA GLU A 146 -7.19 26.24 -1.88
C GLU A 146 -7.19 26.02 -3.41
N TRP A 147 -8.33 25.56 -3.92
CA TRP A 147 -8.57 25.19 -5.31
C TRP A 147 -9.60 26.12 -5.97
N ALA A 148 -9.53 27.41 -5.63
CA ALA A 148 -10.27 28.50 -6.26
C ALA A 148 -9.32 29.53 -6.88
#